data_AF-X0ZYZ1-F1
#
_entry.id   AF-X0ZYZ1-F1
#
_cell.length_a   1.000
_cell.length_b   1.000
_cell.length_c   1.000
_cell.angle_alpha   90.00
_cell.angle_beta   90.00
_cell.angle_gamma   90.00
#
_symmetry.space_group_name_H-M   'P 1'
#
loop_
_entity.id
_entity.type
_entity.pdbx_description
1 polymer ?
#
loop_
_entity_poly.entity_id
_entity_poly.type
_entity_poly.pdbx_seq_one_letter_code
_entity_poly.pdbx_strand_id
1 'polypeptide(L)' 'AFQFLSIPVAGIIILIIILIFGHIFNIGIGILGGFVHTLRLQYVEFFPRFYVGGGRPFEALKDEHKYITIVD' A
#
# COMPACT_ATOMS: atom_id res chain seq x y z
N ALA A 1 14.71 -30.04 -20.26
CA ALA A 1 13.94 -28.96 -19.60
C ALA A 1 13.64 -27.74 -20.51
N PHE A 2 14.04 -27.72 -21.79
CA PHE A 2 13.87 -26.54 -22.65
C PHE A 2 13.22 -26.87 -24.02
N GLN A 3 12.16 -27.68 -24.02
CA GLN A 3 11.40 -28.01 -25.24
C GLN A 3 10.39 -26.91 -25.66
N PHE A 4 10.22 -25.85 -24.86
CA PHE A 4 9.30 -24.74 -25.16
C PHE A 4 9.88 -23.68 -26.12
N LEU A 5 11.16 -23.76 -26.50
CA LEU A 5 11.77 -22.87 -27.50
C LEU A 5 11.35 -23.18 -28.95
N SER A 6 10.70 -24.32 -29.18
CA SER A 6 10.35 -24.78 -30.53
C SER A 6 9.17 -24.02 -31.15
N ILE A 7 8.48 -23.15 -30.39
CA ILE A 7 7.46 -22.24 -30.92
C ILE A 7 7.97 -20.81 -30.69
N PRO A 8 8.46 -20.12 -31.73
CA PRO A 8 9.04 -18.78 -31.59
C PRO A 8 8.09 -17.76 -30.94
N VAL A 9 6.78 -17.99 -31.04
CA VAL A 9 5.74 -17.14 -30.44
C VAL A 9 5.62 -17.32 -28.92
N ALA A 10 5.78 -18.55 -28.40
CA ALA A 10 5.62 -18.83 -26.97
C ALA A 10 6.75 -18.20 -26.13
N GLY A 11 7.99 -18.23 -26.65
CA GLY A 11 9.12 -17.57 -25.99
C GLY A 11 8.96 -16.05 -25.88
N ILE A 12 8.41 -15.41 -26.91
CA ILE A 12 8.17 -13.96 -26.95
C ILE A 12 7.08 -13.56 -25.95
N ILE A 13 6.00 -14.34 -25.84
CA ILE A 13 4.93 -14.10 -24.86
C ILE A 13 5.46 -14.18 -23.42
N ILE A 14 6.26 -15.20 -23.10
CA ILE A 14 6.86 -15.34 -21.77
C ILE A 14 7.80 -14.18 -21.46
N LEU A 15 8.59 -13.74 -22.44
CA LEU A 15 9.52 -12.62 -22.25
C LEU A 15 8.77 -11.31 -21.94
N ILE A 16 7.70 -11.03 -22.66
CA ILE A 16 6.85 -9.84 -22.44
C ILE A 16 6.21 -9.88 -21.04
N ILE A 17 5.72 -11.04 -20.60
CA ILE A 17 5.09 -11.18 -19.28
C ILE A 17 6.10 -10.89 -18.16
N ILE A 18 7.32 -11.43 -18.28
CA ILE A 18 8.39 -11.24 -17.29
C ILE A 18 8.86 -9.78 -17.28
N LEU A 19 8.96 -9.16 -18.45
CA LEU A 19 9.38 -7.76 -18.58
C LEU A 19 8.37 -6.81 -17.91
N ILE A 20 7.07 -7.01 -18.16
CA ILE A 20 6.01 -6.21 -17.52
C ILE A 20 6.01 -6.42 -16.01
N PHE A 21 6.04 -7.67 -15.56
CA PHE A 21 6.02 -8.00 -14.13
C PHE A 21 7.24 -7.42 -13.39
N GLY A 22 8.43 -7.58 -13.99
CA GLY A 22 9.67 -7.01 -13.44
C GLY A 22 9.62 -5.49 -13.35
N HIS A 23 9.06 -4.80 -14.34
CA HIS A 23 8.94 -3.33 -14.31
C HIS A 23 7.98 -2.86 -13.21
N ILE A 24 6.82 -3.49 -13.08
CA ILE A 24 5.84 -3.16 -12.03
C ILE A 24 6.45 -3.38 -10.65
N PHE A 25 7.14 -4.49 -10.44
CA PHE A 25 7.79 -4.80 -9.17
C PHE A 25 8.90 -3.80 -8.83
N ASN A 26 9.74 -3.45 -9.82
CA ASN A 26 10.81 -2.48 -9.64
C ASN A 26 10.28 -1.08 -9.28
N ILE A 27 9.23 -0.63 -9.96
CA ILE A 27 8.56 0.65 -9.66
C ILE A 27 7.94 0.61 -8.26
N GLY A 28 7.26 -0.48 -7.91
CA GLY A 28 6.63 -0.66 -6.60
C GLY A 28 7.64 -0.53 -5.46
N ILE A 29 8.78 -1.24 -5.55
CA ILE A 29 9.85 -1.14 -4.55
C ILE A 29 10.46 0.26 -4.53
N GLY A 30 10.67 0.89 -5.69
CA GLY A 30 11.22 2.25 -5.77
C GLY A 30 10.32 3.29 -5.07
N ILE A 31 9.01 3.20 -5.27
CA ILE A 31 8.03 4.08 -4.62
C ILE A 31 7.96 3.79 -3.12
N LEU A 32 7.88 2.52 -2.73
CA LEU A 32 7.86 2.12 -1.31
C LEU A 32 9.12 2.62 -0.58
N GLY A 33 10.30 2.47 -1.19
CA GLY A 33 11.57 2.94 -0.65
C GLY A 33 11.62 4.46 -0.46
N GLY A 34 11.20 5.22 -1.48
CA GLY A 34 11.11 6.69 -1.40
C GLY A 34 10.12 7.14 -0.32
N PHE A 35 8.95 6.49 -0.25
CA PHE A 35 7.91 6.80 0.71
C PHE A 35 8.37 6.55 2.15
N VAL A 36 8.92 5.37 2.47
CA VAL A 36 9.38 5.07 3.85
C VAL A 36 10.54 5.96 4.29
N HIS A 37 11.41 6.38 3.36
CA HIS A 37 12.50 7.28 3.68
C HIS A 37 12.01 8.69 4.07
N THR A 38 11.03 9.21 3.33
CA THR A 38 10.37 10.48 3.67
C THR A 38 9.57 10.38 4.96
N LEU A 39 8.88 9.26 5.20
CA LEU A 39 8.13 9.02 6.42
C LEU A 39 9.00 9.06 7.67
N ARG A 40 10.24 8.57 7.60
CA ARG A 40 11.18 8.66 8.73
C ARG A 40 11.44 10.11 9.14
N LEU A 41 11.67 10.98 8.15
CA LEU A 41 11.87 12.41 8.38
C LEU A 41 10.57 13.06 8.86
N GLN A 42 9.42 12.72 8.26
CA GLN A 42 8.10 13.17 8.71
C GLN A 42 7.92 12.86 10.21
N TYR A 43 8.14 11.60 10.60
CA TYR A 43 7.99 11.10 11.97
C TYR A 43 8.88 11.83 12.99
N VAL A 44 10.15 12.06 12.65
CA VAL A 44 11.15 12.61 13.59
C VAL A 44 11.20 14.14 13.56
N GLU A 45 11.01 14.78 12.42
CA GLU A 45 11.20 16.23 12.27
C GLU A 45 9.89 17.00 12.35
N PHE A 46 8.79 16.44 11.84
CA PHE A 46 7.51 17.15 11.73
C PHE A 46 6.57 16.88 12.92
N PHE A 47 6.33 15.61 13.28
CA PHE A 47 5.38 15.29 14.36
C PHE A 47 5.77 15.89 15.72
N PRO A 48 7.04 15.88 16.17
CA PRO A 48 7.39 16.47 17.46
C PRO A 48 7.27 18.01 17.48
N ARG A 49 7.32 18.67 16.32
CA ARG A 49 7.25 20.14 16.21
C ARG A 49 5.82 20.67 16.09
N PHE A 50 4.92 19.92 15.44
CA PHE A 50 3.57 20.40 15.11
C PHE A 50 2.45 19.55 15.70
N TYR A 51 2.74 18.36 16.23
CA TYR A 51 1.76 17.45 16.82
C TYR A 51 2.07 17.25 18.30
N VAL A 52 1.38 17.99 19.16
CA VAL A 52 1.45 17.79 20.62
C VAL A 52 0.57 16.59 20.96
N GLY A 53 1.19 15.44 21.23
CA GLY A 53 0.48 14.25 21.71
C GLY A 53 -0.27 14.57 23.02
N GLY A 54 -1.54 14.20 23.10
CA GLY A 54 -2.38 14.47 24.29
C GLY A 54 -3.77 15.03 24.02
N GLY A 55 -4.21 15.13 22.76
CA GLY A 55 -5.62 15.40 22.46
C GLY A 55 -6.51 14.25 22.93
N ARG A 56 -7.63 14.55 23.61
CA ARG A 56 -8.66 13.54 23.85
C ARG A 56 -9.28 13.19 22.50
N PRO A 57 -9.32 11.90 22.10
CA PRO A 57 -10.09 11.52 20.93
C PRO A 57 -11.53 11.98 21.16
N PHE A 58 -12.06 12.72 20.20
CA PHE A 58 -13.45 13.15 20.25
C PHE A 58 -14.33 11.91 20.07
N GLU A 59 -14.85 11.38 21.17
CA GLU A 59 -16.02 10.51 21.13
C GLU A 59 -17.21 11.40 20.83
N ALA A 60 -17.68 11.33 19.58
CA ALA A 60 -19.00 11.85 19.24
C ALA A 60 -20.01 11.21 20.21
N LEU A 61 -20.99 12.00 20.67
CA LEU A 61 -22.13 11.49 21.44
C LEU A 61 -22.89 10.52 20.53
N LYS A 62 -22.48 9.25 20.56
CA LYS A 62 -23.10 8.18 19.81
C LYS A 62 -24.19 7.65 20.70
N ASP A 63 -25.43 7.76 20.24
CA ASP A 63 -26.56 7.14 20.92
C ASP A 63 -26.29 5.62 20.90
N GLU A 64 -25.88 5.05 22.04
CA GLU A 64 -25.71 3.60 22.18
C GLU A 64 -27.10 2.98 22.18
N HIS A 65 -27.64 2.74 21.00
CA HIS A 65 -28.83 1.94 20.79
C HIS A 65 -28.51 0.46 21.02
N LYS A 66 -28.12 0.10 22.24
CA LYS A 66 -27.87 -1.29 22.67
C LYS A 66 -29.18 -2.09 22.82
N TYR A 67 -30.33 -1.40 22.90
CA TYR A 67 -31.64 -2.03 23.16
C TYR A 67 -32.79 -1.53 22.27
N ILE A 68 -32.55 -0.67 21.27
CA ILE A 68 -33.60 -0.31 20.31
C ILE A 68 -33.28 -0.92 18.94
N THR A 69 -33.87 -2.08 18.70
CA THR A 69 -34.07 -2.56 17.34
C THR A 69 -35.12 -1.66 16.70
N ILE A 70 -34.69 -0.80 15.79
CA ILE A 70 -35.60 -0.13 14.87
C ILE A 70 -36.11 -1.24 13.94
N VAL A 71 -37.33 -1.69 14.21
CA VAL A 71 -38.08 -2.56 13.30
C VAL A 71 -38.73 -1.62 12.30
N ASP A 72 -38.14 -1.52 11.11
CA ASP A 72 -38.85 -1.10 9.89
C ASP A 72 -39.42 -2.36 9.20
#